data_AF-A0A935UEC9-F1
#
_entry.id   AF-A0A935UEC9-F1
#
_cell.length_a   1.000
_cell.length_b   1.000
_cell.length_c   1.000
_cell.angle_alpha   90.00
_cell.angle_beta   90.00
_cell.angle_gamma   90.00
#
_symmetry.space_group_name_H-M   'P 1'
#
loop_
_entity.id
_entity.type
_entity.pdbx_description
1 polymer ?
#
loop_
_entity_poly.entity_id
_entity_poly.type
_entity_poly.pdbx_seq_one_letter_code
_entity_poly.pdbx_strand_id
1 'polypeptide(L)'
;MADIDLKREHGLGLSAARKAADKMAEDLGRKFSLVGSWAGDTLHFDRPGVAGTLALTDKDLHLSVKLGFLLKAMRGPIERAVQEELDSLFAKQGGPAKKPASPKPAPSPKKASGARKKGG
;
A
#
# COMPACT_ATOMS: atom_id res chain seq x y z
N MET A 1 0.20 0.27 17.06
CA MET A 1 0.99 -0.27 15.94
C MET A 1 0.10 -0.44 14.73
N ALA A 2 0.50 0.16 13.61
CA ALA A 2 -0.12 -0.04 12.31
C ALA A 2 0.31 -1.42 11.76
N ASP A 3 -0.59 -2.11 11.06
CA ASP A 3 -0.24 -3.37 10.42
C ASP A 3 0.51 -3.10 9.11
N ILE A 4 0.18 -2.02 8.41
CA ILE A 4 0.82 -1.60 7.16
C ILE A 4 1.31 -0.17 7.37
N ASP A 5 2.56 0.08 7.03
CA ASP A 5 3.17 1.41 7.11
C ASP A 5 3.97 1.67 5.82
N LEU A 6 3.60 2.72 5.10
CA LEU A 6 4.26 3.15 3.87
C LEU A 6 4.67 4.61 3.99
N LYS A 7 5.97 4.87 3.84
CA LYS A 7 6.50 6.22 3.69
C LYS A 7 7.08 6.38 2.29
N ARG A 8 6.74 7.48 1.60
CA ARG A 8 7.26 7.80 0.27
C ARG A 8 7.59 9.28 0.15
N GLU A 9 8.73 9.56 -0.49
CA GLU A 9 9.08 10.92 -0.88
C GLU A 9 8.47 11.26 -2.24
N HIS A 10 7.96 12.48 -2.39
CA HIS A 10 7.39 13.03 -3.61
C HIS A 10 7.88 14.46 -3.87
N GLY A 11 8.05 14.83 -5.14
CA GLY A 11 8.46 16.19 -5.55
C GLY A 11 7.29 17.13 -5.88
N LEU A 12 6.07 16.81 -5.45
CA LEU A 12 4.82 17.41 -5.95
C LEU A 12 4.41 18.70 -5.25
N GLY A 13 4.89 18.93 -4.03
CA GLY A 13 4.37 19.96 -3.16
C GLY A 13 3.01 19.60 -2.55
N LEU A 14 2.69 20.25 -1.43
CA LEU A 14 1.55 19.94 -0.58
C LEU A 14 0.19 19.97 -1.32
N SER A 15 0.01 20.92 -2.23
CA SER A 15 -1.28 21.13 -2.93
C SER A 15 -1.62 20.00 -3.90
N ALA A 16 -0.64 19.55 -4.69
CA ALA A 16 -0.81 18.42 -5.60
C ALA A 16 -0.91 17.10 -4.84
N ALA A 17 -0.13 16.93 -3.77
CA ALA A 17 -0.22 15.78 -2.87
C ALA A 17 -1.60 15.65 -2.25
N ARG A 18 -2.19 16.76 -1.76
CA ARG A 18 -3.54 16.79 -1.20
C ARG A 18 -4.59 16.36 -2.22
N LYS A 19 -4.49 16.85 -3.46
CA LYS A 19 -5.42 16.46 -4.53
C LYS A 19 -5.29 14.98 -4.92
N ALA A 20 -4.06 14.44 -4.93
CA ALA A 20 -3.82 13.02 -5.16
C ALA A 20 -4.45 12.17 -4.05
N ALA A 21 -4.23 12.55 -2.79
CA ALA A 21 -4.81 11.86 -1.64
C ALA A 21 -6.33 11.94 -1.57
N ASP A 22 -6.92 13.07 -1.95
CA ASP A 22 -8.38 13.23 -2.01
C ASP A 22 -8.99 12.26 -3.02
N LYS A 23 -8.38 12.17 -4.21
CA LYS A 23 -8.74 11.18 -5.23
C LYS A 23 -8.57 9.74 -4.74
N MET A 24 -7.50 9.46 -3.99
CA MET A 24 -7.29 8.16 -3.34
C MET A 24 -8.42 7.84 -2.37
N ALA A 25 -8.81 8.81 -1.54
CA ALA A 25 -9.89 8.66 -0.56
C ALA A 25 -11.22 8.36 -1.24
N GLU A 26 -11.53 9.03 -2.35
CA GLU A 26 -12.73 8.75 -3.15
C GLU A 26 -12.71 7.36 -3.78
N ASP A 27 -11.59 6.95 -4.41
CA ASP A 27 -11.49 5.63 -5.04
C ASP A 27 -11.56 4.51 -4.00
N LEU A 28 -10.78 4.61 -2.93
CA LEU A 28 -10.83 3.65 -1.84
C LEU A 28 -12.19 3.69 -1.12
N GLY A 29 -12.82 4.87 -1.02
CA GLY A 29 -14.18 5.04 -0.52
C GLY A 29 -15.19 4.27 -1.36
N ARG A 30 -15.11 4.36 -2.70
CA ARG A 30 -15.98 3.60 -3.61
C ARG A 30 -15.71 2.09 -3.58
N LYS A 31 -14.43 1.70 -3.54
CA LYS A 31 -13.99 0.31 -3.70
C LYS A 31 -14.10 -0.49 -2.40
N PHE A 32 -13.86 0.16 -1.27
CA PHE A 32 -13.81 -0.45 0.05
C PHE A 32 -14.85 0.12 1.03
N SER A 33 -15.68 1.09 0.64
CA SER A 33 -16.64 1.78 1.55
C SER A 33 -15.94 2.30 2.81
N LEU A 34 -14.89 3.09 2.59
CA LEU A 34 -14.17 3.83 3.63
C LEU A 34 -14.78 5.22 3.77
N VAL A 35 -14.78 5.75 4.99
CA VAL A 35 -15.13 7.14 5.25
C VAL A 35 -13.84 7.88 5.55
N GLY A 36 -13.55 8.93 4.77
CA GLY A 36 -12.38 9.78 4.94
C GLY A 36 -12.75 11.14 5.52
N SER A 37 -11.90 11.68 6.39
CA SER A 37 -12.02 13.01 6.98
C SER A 37 -10.65 13.68 7.04
N TRP A 38 -10.57 14.92 6.54
CA TRP A 38 -9.34 15.70 6.56
C TRP A 38 -9.17 16.42 7.89
N ALA A 39 -7.99 16.27 8.50
CA ALA A 39 -7.53 16.99 9.68
C ALA A 39 -6.23 17.74 9.33
N GLY A 40 -6.36 18.99 8.89
CA GLY A 40 -5.24 19.76 8.36
C GLY A 40 -4.64 19.10 7.13
N ASP A 41 -3.38 18.67 7.22
CA ASP A 41 -2.63 17.98 6.16
C ASP A 41 -2.64 16.45 6.31
N THR A 42 -3.43 15.92 7.25
CA THR A 42 -3.57 14.48 7.48
C THR A 42 -4.99 14.03 7.16
N LEU A 43 -5.12 13.07 6.25
CA LEU A 43 -6.39 12.42 5.95
C LEU A 43 -6.55 11.20 6.86
N HIS A 44 -7.57 11.20 7.70
CA HIS A 44 -7.97 10.02 8.46
C HIS A 44 -9.06 9.28 7.70
N PHE A 45 -8.96 7.96 7.60
CA PHE A 45 -9.99 7.14 6.99
C PHE A 45 -10.19 5.85 7.77
N ASP A 46 -11.44 5.50 8.05
CA ASP A 46 -11.75 4.28 8.77
C ASP A 46 -13.06 3.64 8.31
N ARG A 47 -13.18 2.35 8.61
CA ARG A 47 -14.40 1.55 8.51
C ARG A 47 -14.35 0.42 9.53
N PRO A 48 -15.47 -0.28 9.78
CA PRO A 48 -15.47 -1.51 10.55
C PRO A 48 -14.43 -2.52 10.06
N GLY A 49 -13.36 -2.71 10.83
CA GLY A 49 -12.27 -3.64 10.52
C GLY A 49 -11.03 -3.03 9.84
N VAL A 50 -11.04 -1.75 9.44
CA VAL A 50 -9.86 -1.05 8.88
C VAL A 50 -9.81 0.37 9.42
N ALA A 51 -8.68 0.81 9.94
CA ALA A 51 -8.45 2.21 10.30
C ALA A 51 -7.13 2.67 9.71
N GLY A 52 -7.06 3.83 9.09
CA GLY A 52 -5.86 4.32 8.44
C GLY A 52 -5.75 5.84 8.45
N THR A 53 -4.53 6.32 8.27
CA THR A 53 -4.18 7.73 8.29
C THR A 53 -3.11 7.98 7.24
N LEU A 54 -3.34 8.98 6.38
CA LEU A 54 -2.39 9.46 5.39
C LEU A 54 -1.98 10.89 5.75
N ALA A 55 -0.78 11.04 6.30
CA ALA A 55 -0.15 12.33 6.51
C ALA A 55 0.59 12.76 5.25
N LEU A 56 0.34 14.00 4.81
CA LEU A 56 1.03 14.60 3.67
C LEU A 56 1.88 15.76 4.14
N THR A 57 3.01 15.92 3.50
CA THR A 57 3.91 17.06 3.67
C THR A 57 4.30 17.58 2.29
N ASP A 58 5.15 18.60 2.23
CA ASP A 58 5.62 19.17 0.97
C ASP A 58 6.41 18.15 0.12
N LYS A 59 7.17 17.27 0.79
CA LYS A 59 8.14 16.37 0.15
C LYS A 59 7.93 14.90 0.48
N ASP A 60 7.13 14.60 1.48
CA ASP A 60 6.92 13.25 1.98
C ASP A 60 5.43 12.98 2.21
N LEU A 61 5.05 11.73 2.00
CA LEU A 61 3.79 11.17 2.45
C LEU A 61 4.06 10.01 3.41
N HIS A 62 3.19 9.87 4.40
CA HIS A 62 3.22 8.76 5.34
C HIS A 62 1.83 8.17 5.49
N LEU A 63 1.67 6.93 5.06
CA LEU A 63 0.45 6.16 5.19
C LEU A 63 0.61 5.09 6.25
N SER A 64 -0.29 5.09 7.23
CA SER A 64 -0.39 4.04 8.24
C SER A 64 -1.79 3.42 8.15
N VAL A 65 -1.86 2.09 8.02
CA VAL A 65 -3.13 1.34 7.99
C VAL A 65 -3.09 0.24 9.06
N LYS A 66 -4.15 0.19 9.84
CA LYS A 66 -4.42 -0.77 10.90
C LYS A 66 -5.55 -1.67 10.46
N LEU A 67 -5.26 -2.97 10.45
CA LEU A 67 -6.23 -3.99 10.08
C LEU A 67 -6.80 -4.64 11.34
N GLY A 68 -8.12 -4.83 11.34
CA GLY A 68 -8.82 -5.65 12.31
C GLY A 68 -8.44 -7.13 12.13
N PHE A 69 -8.67 -7.92 13.18
CA PHE A 69 -8.25 -9.32 13.27
C PHE A 69 -8.59 -10.15 12.01
N LEU A 70 -9.80 -10.01 11.48
CA LEU A 70 -10.27 -10.73 10.29
C LEU A 70 -9.46 -10.38 9.03
N LEU A 71 -9.09 -9.12 8.85
CA LEU A 71 -8.41 -8.64 7.64
C LEU A 71 -6.88 -8.79 7.71
N LYS A 72 -6.31 -9.10 8.88
CA LYS A 72 -4.86 -9.36 9.02
C LYS A 72 -4.39 -10.53 8.15
N ALA A 73 -5.22 -11.54 7.93
CA ALA A 73 -4.91 -12.65 7.01
C ALA A 73 -4.78 -12.18 5.55
N MET A 74 -5.43 -11.07 5.18
CA MET A 74 -5.41 -10.45 3.86
C MET A 74 -4.50 -9.22 3.79
N ARG A 75 -3.62 -9.02 4.78
CA ARG A 75 -2.69 -7.88 4.84
C ARG A 75 -1.88 -7.70 3.56
N GLY A 76 -1.30 -8.77 3.03
CA GLY A 76 -0.43 -8.70 1.84
C GLY A 76 -1.15 -8.13 0.61
N PRO A 77 -2.30 -8.69 0.20
CA PRO A 77 -3.13 -8.13 -0.87
C PRO A 77 -3.54 -6.67 -0.64
N ILE A 78 -3.92 -6.30 0.59
CA ILE A 78 -4.34 -4.94 0.94
C ILE A 78 -3.17 -3.96 0.82
N GLU A 79 -2.01 -4.30 1.40
CA GLU A 79 -0.77 -3.53 1.31
C GLU A 79 -0.39 -3.27 -0.15
N ARG A 80 -0.48 -4.30 -0.99
CA ARG A 80 -0.17 -4.19 -2.41
C ARG A 80 -1.15 -3.28 -3.16
N ALA A 81 -2.46 -3.43 -2.95
CA ALA A 81 -3.47 -2.58 -3.59
C ALA A 81 -3.30 -1.11 -3.21
N VAL A 82 -3.01 -0.86 -1.93
CA VAL A 82 -2.75 0.49 -1.42
C VAL A 82 -1.48 1.06 -2.01
N GLN A 83 -0.40 0.27 -2.09
CA GLN A 83 0.85 0.67 -2.72
C GLN A 83 0.66 0.99 -4.22
N GLU A 84 -0.13 0.19 -4.94
CA GLU A 84 -0.42 0.41 -6.36
C GLU A 84 -1.25 1.69 -6.58
N GLU A 85 -2.23 2.00 -5.73
CA GLU A 85 -2.96 3.26 -5.84
C GLU A 85 -2.07 4.47 -5.52
N LEU A 86 -1.26 4.36 -4.47
CA LEU A 86 -0.28 5.38 -4.13
C LEU A 86 0.72 5.61 -5.26
N ASP A 87 1.29 4.54 -5.82
CA ASP A 87 2.20 4.62 -6.95
C ASP A 87 1.49 5.22 -8.17
N SER A 88 0.28 4.78 -8.51
CA SER A 88 -0.49 5.30 -9.64
C SER A 88 -0.77 6.80 -9.51
N LEU A 89 -1.24 7.26 -8.35
CA LEU A 89 -1.62 8.66 -8.14
C LEU A 89 -0.42 9.59 -8.03
N PHE A 90 0.65 9.15 -7.37
CA PHE A 90 1.84 9.97 -7.14
C PHE A 90 2.87 9.84 -8.27
N ALA A 91 3.01 8.70 -8.94
CA ALA A 91 3.86 8.54 -10.14
C ALA A 91 3.29 9.27 -11.35
N LYS A 92 1.96 9.38 -11.45
CA LYS A 92 1.31 10.14 -12.52
C LYS A 92 1.51 11.65 -12.39
N GLN A 93 1.86 12.15 -11.20
CA GLN A 93 2.12 13.56 -10.99
C GLN A 93 3.63 13.88 -10.80
N GLY A 94 4.44 12.95 -10.29
CA GLY A 94 5.88 13.13 -10.05
C GLY A 94 6.68 11.95 -10.61
N GLY A 95 7.54 12.22 -11.59
CA GLY A 95 8.39 11.21 -12.25
C GLY A 95 9.25 10.38 -11.28
N PRO A 96 9.79 9.24 -11.77
CA PRO A 96 9.90 7.98 -11.04
C PRO A 96 10.97 8.01 -9.95
N ALA A 97 10.57 7.98 -8.68
CA ALA A 97 11.47 7.65 -7.58
C ALA A 97 11.70 6.12 -7.52
N LYS A 98 12.61 5.64 -8.37
CA LYS A 98 13.49 4.47 -8.23
C LYS A 98 12.91 3.19 -7.59
N LYS A 99 12.57 2.25 -8.49
CA LYS A 99 12.61 0.76 -8.41
C LYS A 99 11.81 0.02 -7.29
N PRO A 100 11.20 -1.13 -7.65
CA PRO A 100 10.00 -1.70 -7.04
C PRO A 100 10.31 -2.58 -5.83
N ALA A 101 9.55 -2.43 -4.75
CA ALA A 101 9.42 -3.46 -3.74
C ALA A 101 8.39 -4.50 -4.24
N SER A 102 8.82 -5.35 -5.16
CA SER A 102 8.22 -6.66 -5.38
C SER A 102 9.03 -7.71 -4.63
N PRO A 103 8.62 -8.22 -3.47
CA PRO A 103 8.95 -9.58 -3.13
C PRO A 103 7.88 -10.46 -3.78
N LYS A 104 8.27 -11.16 -4.86
CA LYS A 104 7.60 -12.40 -5.28
C LYS A 104 7.41 -13.28 -4.03
N PRO A 105 6.24 -13.87 -3.76
CA PRO A 105 6.23 -15.20 -3.21
C PRO A 105 6.50 -16.16 -4.38
N ALA A 106 7.76 -16.56 -4.50
CA ALA A 106 8.09 -17.75 -5.27
C ALA A 106 7.40 -18.95 -4.61
N PRO A 107 6.65 -19.81 -5.32
CA PRO A 107 6.51 -21.17 -4.87
C PRO A 107 7.85 -21.88 -5.15
N SER A 108 8.71 -21.96 -4.13
CA SER A 108 9.73 -22.99 -4.08
C SER A 108 9.08 -24.27 -3.58
N PRO A 109 9.07 -25.37 -4.36
CA PRO A 109 9.18 -26.69 -3.77
C PRO A 109 10.66 -27.07 -3.80
N LYS A 110 11.38 -26.85 -2.70
CA LYS A 110 12.57 -27.66 -2.37
C LYS A 110 12.07 -28.86 -1.56
N LYS A 111 12.38 -30.08 -2.01
CA LYS A 111 13.41 -30.94 -1.39
C LYS A 111 13.16 -32.44 -1.67
N ALA A 112 14.26 -33.10 -2.09
CA ALA A 112 14.61 -34.52 -1.91
C ALA A 112 13.76 -35.58 -2.64
N SER A 113 14.24 -36.77 -2.98
CA SER A 113 15.55 -37.43 -3.12
C SER A 113 15.21 -38.85 -3.55
N GLY A 114 15.99 -39.48 -4.42
CA GLY A 114 15.87 -40.90 -4.74
C GLY A 114 16.34 -41.18 -6.17
N ALA A 115 17.63 -41.36 -6.41
CA ALA A 115 18.39 -42.61 -6.24
C ALA A 115 18.02 -43.72 -7.25
N ARG A 116 19.08 -44.21 -7.92
CA ARG A 116 19.26 -45.51 -8.62
C ARG A 116 18.73 -45.59 -10.06
N LYS A 117 19.29 -46.37 -11.00
CA LYS A 117 20.55 -47.12 -11.19
C LYS A 117 20.36 -47.90 -12.52
N LYS A 118 21.43 -47.99 -13.34
CA LYS A 118 21.72 -49.00 -14.40
C LYS A 118 20.79 -49.14 -15.63
N GLY A 119 21.46 -49.15 -16.80
CA GLY A 119 21.52 -50.35 -17.66
C GLY A 119 20.74 -50.28 -18.97
N GLY A 120 21.45 -50.53 -20.07
CA GLY A 120 20.92 -50.70 -21.42
C GLY A 120 21.99 -50.36 -22.43
#